data_AF-A0A3M1HW58-F1
#
_entry.id   AF-A0A3M1HW58-F1
#
_cell.length_a   1.000
_cell.length_b   1.000
_cell.length_c   1.000
_cell.angle_alpha   90.00
_cell.angle_beta   90.00
_cell.angle_gamma   90.00
#
_symmetry.space_group_name_H-M   'P 1'
#
loop_
_entity.id
_entity.type
_entity.pdbx_description
1 polymer ?
#
loop_
_entity_poly.entity_id
_entity_poly.type
_entity_poly.pdbx_seq_one_letter_code
_entity_poly.pdbx_strand_id
1 'polypeptide(L)'
;MKAYVAEVRTIAEGTLACTLVPEAPFAFQAGQFVELAIASPRHTDARGSARMLSIASAPGEPVLTFATRTSTSAFKRSLAALRPGDVCVLSAPGGAFVRQPDTRPHVLIAGGVGITPVRAIVRAMLRDEPRVPVAVVHLNRNPRSAPFFDEFVAAARARSWLVYHPVFDEGGGEGAQGPADAAWFTRHLPDLAASWAYVVGPPPMVQAIGRVLDALEVPPAQRVLENFAGY
;
A
#
# COMPACT_ATOMS: atom_id res chain seq x y z
N MET A 1 14.94 -7.38 -14.06
CA MET A 1 14.02 -7.40 -15.21
C MET A 1 13.80 -5.96 -15.67
N LYS A 2 13.83 -5.69 -16.98
CA LYS A 2 13.44 -4.38 -17.53
C LYS A 2 11.92 -4.25 -17.56
N ALA A 3 11.47 -3.03 -17.33
CA ALA A 3 10.08 -2.66 -17.52
C ALA A 3 10.03 -1.24 -18.11
N TYR A 4 9.02 -0.99 -18.94
CA TYR A 4 8.88 0.23 -19.71
C TYR A 4 7.77 1.08 -19.10
N VAL A 5 8.05 2.37 -18.89
CA VAL A 5 7.05 3.30 -18.38
C VAL A 5 5.88 3.36 -19.35
N ALA A 6 4.68 3.11 -18.83
CA ALA A 6 3.42 3.35 -19.53
C ALA A 6 2.86 4.72 -19.16
N GLU A 7 2.90 5.06 -17.87
CA GLU A 7 2.35 6.30 -17.35
C GLU A 7 3.04 6.70 -16.03
N VAL A 8 3.23 8.00 -15.83
CA VAL A 8 3.46 8.58 -14.51
C VAL A 8 2.41 9.66 -14.27
N ARG A 9 1.70 9.58 -13.15
CA ARG A 9 0.66 10.57 -12.81
C ARG A 9 0.56 10.83 -11.32
N THR A 10 0.08 12.02 -10.97
CA THR A 10 -0.33 12.34 -9.60
C THR A 10 -1.64 11.60 -9.27
N ILE A 11 -1.66 10.87 -8.17
CA ILE A 11 -2.84 10.09 -7.72
C ILE A 11 -3.46 10.63 -6.42
N ALA A 12 -2.74 11.49 -5.72
CA ALA A 12 -3.18 12.23 -4.54
C ALA A 12 -2.22 13.40 -4.30
N GLU A 13 -2.59 14.35 -3.45
CA GLU A 13 -1.73 15.47 -3.06
C GLU A 13 -0.38 14.95 -2.54
N GLY A 14 0.69 15.26 -3.27
CA GLY A 14 2.04 14.83 -2.96
C GLY A 14 2.30 13.33 -3.14
N THR A 15 1.52 12.62 -3.97
CA THR A 15 1.77 11.20 -4.32
C THR A 15 1.73 10.97 -5.82
N LEU A 16 2.77 10.33 -6.35
CA LEU A 16 2.86 9.90 -7.74
C LEU A 16 2.65 8.39 -7.84
N ALA A 17 1.97 7.95 -8.88
CA ALA A 17 2.01 6.58 -9.37
C ALA A 17 2.86 6.50 -10.63
N CYS A 18 3.62 5.41 -10.75
CA CYS A 18 4.35 5.01 -11.94
C CYS A 18 3.84 3.62 -12.36
N THR A 19 3.31 3.52 -13.57
CA THR A 19 2.84 2.26 -14.16
C THR A 19 3.82 1.81 -15.21
N LEU A 20 4.27 0.56 -15.12
CA LEU A 20 5.26 -0.05 -15.99
C LEU A 20 4.68 -1.28 -16.70
N VAL A 21 5.08 -1.51 -17.95
CA VAL A 21 4.88 -2.78 -18.66
C VAL A 21 6.17 -3.59 -18.53
N PRO A 22 6.16 -4.74 -17.84
CA PRO A 22 7.37 -5.57 -17.74
C PRO A 22 7.71 -6.21 -19.09
N GLU A 23 8.99 -6.41 -19.39
CA GLU A 23 9.45 -7.01 -20.65
C GLU A 23 9.02 -8.49 -20.82
N ALA A 24 8.69 -9.14 -19.71
CA ALA A 24 8.24 -10.53 -19.62
C ALA A 24 7.32 -10.70 -18.39
N PRO A 25 6.59 -11.82 -18.26
CA PRO A 25 5.79 -12.09 -17.07
C PRO A 25 6.64 -11.98 -15.78
N PHE A 26 6.19 -11.14 -14.84
CA PHE A 26 6.87 -10.92 -13.57
C PHE A 26 6.12 -11.62 -12.44
N ALA A 27 6.72 -12.68 -11.88
CA ALA A 27 6.14 -13.45 -10.79
C ALA A 27 6.46 -12.79 -9.44
N PHE A 28 5.43 -12.54 -8.62
CA PHE A 28 5.55 -12.01 -7.26
C PHE A 28 4.28 -12.36 -6.46
N GLN A 29 4.33 -12.20 -5.15
CA GLN A 29 3.16 -12.29 -4.26
C GLN A 29 2.62 -10.91 -3.94
N ALA A 30 1.30 -10.79 -3.86
CA ALA A 30 0.64 -9.53 -3.52
C ALA A 30 1.13 -9.02 -2.15
N GLY A 31 1.62 -7.77 -2.15
CA GLY A 31 2.19 -7.11 -0.97
C GLY A 31 3.72 -7.06 -0.93
N GLN A 32 4.41 -7.76 -1.84
CA GLN A 32 5.87 -7.66 -1.99
C GLN A 32 6.36 -6.32 -2.57
N PHE A 33 7.65 -6.05 -2.38
CA PHE A 33 8.36 -4.92 -2.96
C PHE A 33 9.50 -5.36 -3.87
N VAL A 34 10.00 -4.41 -4.67
CA VAL A 34 11.23 -4.55 -5.46
C VAL A 34 12.10 -3.33 -5.26
N GLU A 35 13.39 -3.47 -5.54
CA GLU A 35 14.20 -2.32 -5.89
C GLU A 35 13.87 -1.90 -7.32
N LEU A 36 13.36 -0.68 -7.49
CA LEU A 36 13.12 -0.06 -8.80
C LEU A 36 14.24 0.93 -9.08
N ALA A 37 15.06 0.64 -10.10
CA ALA A 37 16.10 1.52 -10.61
C ALA A 37 15.64 2.23 -11.89
N ILE A 38 15.88 3.53 -11.98
CA ILE A 38 15.70 4.30 -13.22
C ILE A 38 16.97 4.16 -14.06
N ALA A 39 16.87 3.64 -15.28
CA ALA A 39 18.03 3.34 -16.12
C ALA A 39 18.76 4.61 -16.60
N SER A 40 18.02 5.70 -16.84
CA SER A 40 18.57 6.98 -17.29
C SER A 40 17.96 8.14 -16.49
N PRO A 41 18.38 8.33 -15.23
CA PRO A 41 17.79 9.33 -14.35
C PRO A 41 18.17 10.75 -14.79
N ARG A 42 17.21 11.67 -14.84
CA ARG A 42 17.45 13.09 -15.16
C ARG A 42 18.14 13.85 -14.03
N HIS A 43 18.02 13.36 -12.81
CA HIS A 43 18.64 13.91 -11.61
C HIS A 43 19.35 12.80 -10.86
N THR A 44 20.52 13.12 -10.31
CA THR A 44 21.33 12.20 -9.49
C THR A 44 21.62 12.81 -8.11
N ASP A 45 21.77 11.96 -7.10
CA ASP A 45 22.28 12.29 -5.77
C ASP A 45 23.09 11.09 -5.23
N ALA A 46 23.72 11.24 -4.06
CA ALA A 46 24.55 10.20 -3.44
C ALA A 46 23.78 8.91 -3.08
N ARG A 47 22.44 8.93 -3.08
CA ARG A 47 21.61 7.76 -2.81
C ARG A 47 21.29 6.94 -4.06
N GLY A 48 21.83 7.32 -5.22
CA GLY A 48 21.66 6.59 -6.47
C GLY A 48 20.26 6.67 -7.07
N SER A 49 20.04 5.88 -8.14
CA SER A 49 18.84 5.91 -8.98
C SER A 49 17.83 4.81 -8.67
N ALA A 50 17.96 4.13 -7.52
CA ALA A 50 17.13 3.00 -7.15
C ALA A 50 16.44 3.19 -5.79
N ARG A 51 15.19 2.74 -5.64
CA ARG A 51 14.46 2.73 -4.36
C ARG A 51 13.65 1.46 -4.20
N MET A 52 13.53 1.00 -2.96
CA MET A 52 12.57 -0.04 -2.59
C MET A 52 11.16 0.53 -2.69
N LEU A 53 10.32 -0.09 -3.51
CA LEU A 53 8.92 0.29 -3.70
C LEU A 53 8.04 -0.96 -3.73
N SER A 54 7.00 -0.97 -2.90
CA SER A 54 5.98 -2.02 -2.94
C SER A 54 5.20 -1.97 -4.25
N ILE A 55 4.94 -3.15 -4.79
CA ILE A 55 4.11 -3.29 -5.98
C ILE A 55 2.66 -3.07 -5.54
N ALA A 56 1.98 -2.16 -6.24
CA ALA A 56 0.60 -1.76 -5.96
C ALA A 56 -0.42 -2.43 -6.89
N SER A 57 0.01 -3.09 -7.97
CA SER A 57 -0.83 -3.95 -8.80
C SER A 57 -0.87 -5.38 -8.25
N ALA A 58 -1.89 -6.15 -8.61
CA ALA A 58 -1.97 -7.55 -8.21
C ALA A 58 -1.12 -8.46 -9.13
N PRO A 59 -0.60 -9.60 -8.62
CA PRO A 59 0.11 -10.58 -9.43
C PRO A 59 -0.70 -11.01 -10.65
N GLY A 60 -0.05 -11.14 -11.81
CA GLY A 60 -0.72 -11.52 -13.07
C GLY A 60 -1.46 -10.38 -13.80
N GLU A 61 -1.46 -9.16 -13.27
CA GLU A 61 -1.85 -7.99 -14.07
C GLU A 61 -0.81 -7.71 -15.18
N PRO A 62 -1.23 -7.20 -16.35
CA PRO A 62 -0.32 -6.92 -17.46
C PRO A 62 0.65 -5.74 -17.19
N VAL A 63 0.40 -4.99 -16.11
CA VAL A 63 1.19 -3.84 -15.70
C VAL A 63 1.59 -3.92 -14.23
N LEU A 64 2.71 -3.29 -13.90
CA LEU A 64 3.19 -3.10 -12.55
C LEU A 64 2.97 -1.65 -12.14
N THR A 65 2.16 -1.42 -11.12
CA THR A 65 1.95 -0.07 -10.57
C THR A 65 2.78 0.10 -9.30
N PHE A 66 3.45 1.24 -9.17
CA PHE A 66 4.17 1.67 -7.98
C PHE A 66 3.66 3.04 -7.56
N ALA A 67 3.71 3.37 -6.27
CA ALA A 67 3.44 4.73 -5.83
C ALA A 67 4.40 5.19 -4.74
N THR A 68 4.71 6.49 -4.75
CA THR A 68 5.58 7.13 -3.76
C THR A 68 5.12 8.55 -3.46
N ARG A 69 5.32 8.99 -2.21
CA ARG A 69 5.23 10.42 -1.87
C ARG A 69 6.25 11.21 -2.66
N THR A 70 5.91 12.38 -3.19
CA THR A 70 6.87 13.29 -3.83
C THR A 70 7.89 13.82 -2.82
N SER A 71 9.10 14.15 -3.27
CA SER A 71 10.11 14.81 -2.44
C SER A 71 11.18 15.49 -3.31
N THR A 72 12.09 16.22 -2.66
CA THR A 72 13.27 16.82 -3.29
C THR A 72 14.40 15.81 -3.54
N SER A 73 14.18 14.51 -3.39
CA SER A 73 15.19 13.50 -3.75
C SER A 73 15.41 13.45 -5.26
N ALA A 74 16.65 13.15 -5.69
CA ALA A 74 16.96 13.03 -7.10
C ALA A 74 16.16 11.90 -7.77
N PHE A 75 16.02 10.76 -7.09
CA PHE A 75 15.20 9.64 -7.56
C PHE A 75 13.76 10.07 -7.85
N LYS A 76 13.08 10.76 -6.93
CA LYS A 76 11.67 11.09 -7.11
C LYS A 76 11.44 12.20 -8.13
N ARG A 77 12.35 13.16 -8.24
CA ARG A 77 12.32 14.11 -9.36
C ARG A 77 12.51 13.40 -10.70
N SER A 78 13.43 12.44 -10.77
CA SER A 78 13.65 11.63 -11.97
C SER A 78 12.41 10.80 -12.31
N LEU A 79 11.80 10.13 -11.31
CA LEU A 79 10.57 9.36 -11.46
C LEU A 79 9.43 10.23 -12.01
N ALA A 80 9.26 11.44 -11.46
CA ALA A 80 8.24 12.40 -11.91
C ALA A 80 8.44 12.88 -13.36
N ALA A 81 9.66 12.79 -13.87
CA ALA A 81 10.04 13.26 -15.21
C ALA A 81 10.19 12.13 -16.24
N LEU A 82 9.84 10.90 -15.86
CA LEU A 82 9.77 9.77 -16.79
C LEU A 82 8.63 9.97 -17.79
N ARG A 83 8.84 9.44 -18.99
CA ARG A 83 7.89 9.47 -20.11
C ARG A 83 7.59 8.05 -20.56
N PRO A 84 6.44 7.82 -21.24
CA PRO A 84 6.15 6.53 -21.84
C PRO A 84 7.33 6.03 -22.69
N GLY A 85 7.73 4.77 -22.50
CA GLY A 85 8.87 4.13 -23.15
C GLY A 85 10.20 4.24 -22.39
N ASP A 86 10.33 5.13 -21.39
CA ASP A 86 11.53 5.17 -20.54
C ASP A 86 11.70 3.84 -19.78
N VAL A 87 12.95 3.47 -19.50
CA VAL A 87 13.29 2.15 -18.94
C VAL A 87 13.54 2.22 -17.44
N CYS A 88 12.88 1.32 -16.72
CA CYS A 88 13.19 0.98 -15.33
C CYS A 88 13.71 -0.47 -15.25
N VAL A 89 14.50 -0.75 -14.22
CA VAL A 89 15.00 -2.09 -13.92
C VAL A 89 14.52 -2.49 -12.53
N LEU A 90 13.90 -3.67 -12.44
CA LEU A 90 13.36 -4.24 -11.22
C LEU A 90 14.28 -5.37 -10.72
N SER A 91 14.57 -5.38 -9.43
CA SER A 91 15.16 -6.55 -8.75
C SER A 91 14.19 -7.73 -8.69
N ALA A 92 14.64 -8.86 -8.12
CA ALA A 92 13.72 -9.89 -7.66
C ALA A 92 12.79 -9.30 -6.57
N PRO A 93 11.53 -9.76 -6.48
CA PRO A 93 10.63 -9.33 -5.43
C PRO A 93 11.08 -9.86 -4.06
N GLY A 94 10.87 -9.04 -3.04
CA GLY A 94 11.15 -9.35 -1.65
C GLY A 94 10.03 -8.86 -0.72
N GLY A 95 10.22 -9.09 0.58
CA GLY A 95 9.26 -8.70 1.61
C GLY A 95 8.33 -9.85 2.04
N ALA A 96 7.86 -9.73 3.28
CA ALA A 96 7.02 -10.71 3.96
C ALA A 96 5.62 -10.16 4.27
N PHE A 97 5.30 -8.94 3.82
CA PHE A 97 3.97 -8.35 3.91
C PHE A 97 3.03 -8.99 2.89
N VAL A 98 2.75 -10.29 3.06
CA VAL A 98 1.90 -11.08 2.16
C VAL A 98 0.71 -11.65 2.91
N ARG A 99 -0.45 -11.70 2.24
CA ARG A 99 -1.67 -12.28 2.83
C ARG A 99 -1.45 -13.76 3.14
N GLN A 100 -1.79 -14.16 4.35
CA GLN A 100 -1.79 -15.56 4.77
C GLN A 100 -3.02 -16.29 4.21
N PRO A 101 -2.88 -17.50 3.65
CA PRO A 101 -4.02 -18.29 3.19
C PRO A 101 -4.75 -18.89 4.40
N ASP A 102 -5.81 -18.22 4.85
CA ASP A 102 -6.53 -18.56 6.08
C ASP A 102 -8.04 -18.31 5.93
N THR A 103 -8.85 -18.88 6.83
CA THR A 103 -10.30 -18.66 6.90
C THR A 103 -10.70 -17.56 7.87
N ARG A 104 -9.76 -17.02 8.65
CA ARG A 104 -9.98 -15.87 9.53
C ARG A 104 -10.19 -14.58 8.73
N PRO A 105 -10.91 -13.59 9.30
CA PRO A 105 -10.97 -12.25 8.72
C PRO A 105 -9.57 -11.62 8.61
N HIS A 106 -9.42 -10.70 7.65
CA HIS A 106 -8.20 -9.93 7.46
C HIS A 106 -8.43 -8.45 7.75
N VAL A 107 -7.58 -7.86 8.58
CA VAL A 107 -7.55 -6.43 8.85
C VAL A 107 -6.24 -5.84 8.32
N LEU A 108 -6.35 -4.98 7.30
CA LEU A 108 -5.24 -4.36 6.58
C LEU A 108 -5.16 -2.88 6.96
N ILE A 109 -4.16 -2.49 7.75
CA ILE A 109 -4.00 -1.13 8.31
C ILE A 109 -2.83 -0.45 7.60
N ALA A 110 -3.13 0.59 6.82
CA ALA A 110 -2.18 1.31 5.99
C ALA A 110 -2.06 2.78 6.39
N GLY A 111 -0.83 3.29 6.47
CA GLY A 111 -0.54 4.71 6.67
C GLY A 111 -0.02 5.38 5.41
N GLY A 112 -0.73 6.38 4.89
CA GLY A 112 -0.31 7.14 3.72
C GLY A 112 -0.07 6.26 2.49
N VAL A 113 1.10 6.43 1.87
CA VAL A 113 1.49 5.60 0.72
C VAL A 113 1.73 4.12 1.08
N GLY A 114 1.72 3.76 2.36
CA GLY A 114 1.65 2.38 2.86
C GLY A 114 0.46 1.57 2.30
N ILE A 115 -0.52 2.22 1.69
CA ILE A 115 -1.62 1.54 1.01
C ILE A 115 -1.17 0.75 -0.22
N THR A 116 0.04 0.95 -0.76
CA THR A 116 0.51 0.27 -1.98
C THR A 116 0.50 -1.26 -1.87
N PRO A 117 1.15 -1.92 -0.90
CA PRO A 117 1.07 -3.37 -0.77
C PRO A 117 -0.35 -3.84 -0.42
N VAL A 118 -1.11 -3.05 0.36
CA VAL A 118 -2.52 -3.34 0.67
C VAL A 118 -3.38 -3.34 -0.58
N ARG A 119 -3.16 -2.41 -1.51
CA ARG A 119 -3.84 -2.37 -2.81
C ARG A 119 -3.55 -3.62 -3.62
N ALA A 120 -2.30 -4.08 -3.68
CA ALA A 120 -1.98 -5.33 -4.37
C ALA A 120 -2.72 -6.53 -3.77
N ILE A 121 -2.78 -6.62 -2.43
CA ILE A 121 -3.50 -7.68 -1.72
C ILE A 121 -4.99 -7.64 -2.03
N VAL A 122 -5.64 -6.46 -1.90
CA VAL A 122 -7.07 -6.30 -2.15
C VAL A 122 -7.41 -6.56 -3.61
N ARG A 123 -6.60 -6.09 -4.56
CA ARG A 123 -6.80 -6.37 -5.99
C ARG A 123 -6.66 -7.86 -6.31
N ALA A 124 -5.76 -8.58 -5.65
CA ALA A 124 -5.70 -10.04 -5.78
C ALA A 124 -6.98 -10.69 -5.22
N MET A 125 -7.46 -10.26 -4.05
CA MET A 125 -8.70 -10.74 -3.44
C MET A 125 -9.95 -10.45 -4.28
N LEU A 126 -10.00 -9.31 -4.98
CA LEU A 126 -11.12 -8.97 -5.87
C LEU A 126 -11.28 -9.96 -7.03
N ARG A 127 -10.22 -10.68 -7.41
CA ARG A 127 -10.27 -11.75 -8.43
C ARG A 127 -10.61 -13.11 -7.83
N ASP A 128 -10.06 -13.40 -6.66
CA ASP A 128 -10.23 -14.70 -6.00
C ASP A 128 -11.58 -14.82 -5.27
N GLU A 129 -12.23 -13.68 -4.98
CA GLU A 129 -13.47 -13.56 -4.20
C GLU A 129 -13.41 -14.34 -2.88
N PRO A 130 -12.65 -13.85 -1.89
CA PRO A 130 -12.46 -14.56 -0.63
C PRO A 130 -13.80 -14.75 0.07
N ARG A 131 -13.98 -15.93 0.67
CA ARG A 131 -15.13 -16.23 1.54
C ARG A 131 -14.93 -15.74 2.97
N VAL A 132 -14.07 -14.74 3.16
CA VAL A 132 -13.72 -14.19 4.48
C VAL A 132 -13.86 -12.66 4.48
N PRO A 133 -14.29 -12.05 5.60
CA PRO A 133 -14.37 -10.59 5.71
C PRO A 133 -12.97 -9.94 5.64
N VAL A 134 -12.91 -8.77 5.01
CA VAL A 134 -11.71 -7.94 4.90
C VAL A 134 -12.05 -6.52 5.31
N ALA A 135 -11.31 -5.97 6.27
CA ALA A 135 -11.37 -4.57 6.62
C ALA A 135 -10.06 -3.87 6.22
N VAL A 136 -10.16 -2.76 5.49
CA VAL A 136 -9.01 -1.90 5.16
C VAL A 136 -9.14 -0.60 5.96
N VAL A 137 -8.18 -0.32 6.83
CA VAL A 137 -8.06 0.96 7.54
C VAL A 137 -6.97 1.79 6.89
N HIS A 138 -7.31 2.95 6.34
CA HIS A 138 -6.38 3.79 5.61
C HIS A 138 -6.23 5.14 6.30
N LEU A 139 -5.16 5.25 7.10
CA LEU A 139 -4.80 6.44 7.86
C LEU A 139 -4.08 7.45 6.97
N ASN A 140 -4.64 8.65 6.87
CA ASN A 140 -4.07 9.76 6.11
C ASN A 140 -4.28 11.09 6.83
N ARG A 141 -3.63 12.13 6.35
CA ARG A 141 -3.86 13.49 6.83
C ARG A 141 -5.27 13.99 6.48
N ASN A 142 -5.64 13.86 5.21
CA ASN A 142 -6.93 14.29 4.67
C ASN A 142 -7.29 13.52 3.38
N PRO A 143 -8.54 13.60 2.88
CA PRO A 143 -8.98 12.87 1.70
C PRO A 143 -8.15 13.16 0.45
N ARG A 144 -7.75 14.42 0.23
CA ARG A 144 -6.97 14.83 -0.95
C ARG A 144 -5.58 14.20 -0.97
N SER A 145 -5.04 13.85 0.20
CA SER A 145 -3.73 13.21 0.36
C SER A 145 -3.75 11.68 0.29
N ALA A 146 -4.93 11.05 0.24
CA ALA A 146 -5.11 9.60 0.31
C ALA A 146 -5.02 8.94 -1.09
N PRO A 147 -3.91 8.25 -1.43
CA PRO A 147 -3.79 7.59 -2.73
C PRO A 147 -4.79 6.44 -2.88
N PHE A 148 -5.34 6.28 -4.08
CA PHE A 148 -6.31 5.23 -4.43
C PHE A 148 -7.64 5.27 -3.66
N PHE A 149 -7.98 6.40 -3.02
CA PHE A 149 -9.19 6.54 -2.21
C PHE A 149 -10.47 6.10 -2.95
N ASP A 150 -10.72 6.65 -4.15
CA ASP A 150 -11.92 6.34 -4.92
C ASP A 150 -12.00 4.87 -5.34
N GLU A 151 -10.85 4.24 -5.61
CA GLU A 151 -10.77 2.82 -5.96
C GLU A 151 -11.25 1.93 -4.79
N PHE A 152 -10.79 2.23 -3.56
CA PHE A 152 -11.22 1.49 -2.38
C PHE A 152 -12.68 1.75 -2.02
N VAL A 153 -13.16 2.99 -2.15
CA VAL A 153 -14.59 3.32 -1.97
C VAL A 153 -15.46 2.52 -2.94
N ALA A 154 -15.09 2.51 -4.23
CA ALA A 154 -15.82 1.77 -5.24
C ALA A 154 -15.80 0.25 -4.98
N ALA A 155 -14.64 -0.30 -4.60
CA ALA A 155 -14.51 -1.72 -4.30
C ALA A 155 -15.37 -2.15 -3.09
N ALA A 156 -15.36 -1.37 -2.01
CA ALA A 156 -16.17 -1.65 -0.82
C ALA A 156 -17.68 -1.52 -1.08
N ARG A 157 -18.10 -0.62 -1.97
CA ARG A 157 -19.50 -0.55 -2.42
C ARG A 157 -19.92 -1.77 -3.26
N ALA A 158 -18.99 -2.29 -4.07
CA ALA A 158 -19.27 -3.41 -4.96
C ALA A 158 -19.21 -4.77 -4.26
N ARG A 159 -18.52 -4.89 -3.13
CA ARG A 159 -18.20 -6.17 -2.48
C ARG A 159 -18.57 -6.16 -1.01
N SER A 160 -19.56 -6.95 -0.62
CA SER A 160 -20.05 -7.05 0.76
C SER A 160 -19.02 -7.60 1.76
N TRP A 161 -18.02 -8.35 1.29
CA TRP A 161 -16.94 -8.87 2.13
C TRP A 161 -15.84 -7.83 2.42
N LEU A 162 -15.81 -6.70 1.71
CA LEU A 162 -14.79 -5.67 1.86
C LEU A 162 -15.37 -4.42 2.50
N VAL A 163 -14.83 -4.04 3.66
CA VAL A 163 -15.13 -2.77 4.31
C VAL A 163 -13.91 -1.86 4.24
N TYR A 164 -14.12 -0.60 3.86
CA TYR A 164 -13.06 0.41 3.78
C TYR A 164 -13.31 1.53 4.78
N HIS A 165 -12.35 1.74 5.68
CA HIS A 165 -12.33 2.78 6.70
C HIS A 165 -11.24 3.81 6.37
N PRO A 166 -11.55 4.87 5.61
CA PRO A 166 -10.65 6.00 5.49
C PRO A 166 -10.67 6.81 6.79
N VAL A 167 -9.51 6.99 7.42
CA VAL A 167 -9.38 7.72 8.69
C VAL A 167 -8.44 8.89 8.49
N PHE A 168 -8.86 10.09 8.93
CA PHE A 168 -8.19 11.35 8.65
C PHE A 168 -7.84 12.13 9.91
N ASP A 169 -6.58 12.54 10.04
CA ASP A 169 -6.08 13.31 11.20
C ASP A 169 -6.78 14.67 11.34
N GLU A 170 -7.05 15.37 10.22
CA GLU A 170 -7.56 16.75 10.24
C GLU A 170 -9.08 16.86 10.45
N GLY A 171 -9.79 15.78 10.79
CA GLY A 171 -11.20 15.81 11.21
C GLY A 171 -12.10 16.72 10.37
N GLY A 172 -12.48 16.32 9.15
CA GLY A 172 -13.30 17.21 8.30
C GLY A 172 -13.65 16.73 6.89
N GLY A 173 -13.55 15.44 6.61
CA GLY A 173 -14.06 14.85 5.35
C GLY A 173 -15.27 13.96 5.62
N GLU A 174 -16.15 13.80 4.62
CA GLU A 174 -17.13 12.71 4.66
C GLU A 174 -16.40 11.38 4.93
N GLY A 175 -16.80 10.70 6.00
CA GLY A 175 -16.20 9.42 6.43
C GLY A 175 -15.02 9.53 7.40
N ALA A 176 -14.58 10.72 7.85
CA ALA A 176 -13.53 10.85 8.86
C ALA A 176 -13.99 10.32 10.23
N GLN A 177 -13.35 9.27 10.74
CA GLN A 177 -13.71 8.64 12.02
C GLN A 177 -12.63 8.83 13.10
N GLY A 178 -12.46 10.04 13.63
CA GLY A 178 -11.64 10.31 14.84
C GLY A 178 -10.20 9.71 14.85
N PRO A 179 -9.52 9.68 16.01
CA PRO A 179 -8.26 8.95 16.14
C PRO A 179 -8.51 7.44 16.14
N ALA A 180 -7.72 6.67 15.39
CA ALA A 180 -7.77 5.21 15.37
C ALA A 180 -7.13 4.62 16.64
N ASP A 181 -7.80 4.79 17.78
CA ASP A 181 -7.44 4.21 19.07
C ASP A 181 -8.11 2.84 19.30
N ALA A 182 -7.78 2.17 20.41
CA ALA A 182 -8.34 0.86 20.74
C ALA A 182 -9.88 0.86 20.76
N ALA A 183 -10.52 1.92 21.26
CA ALA A 183 -11.97 2.01 21.32
C ALA A 183 -12.59 2.13 19.91
N TRP A 184 -11.93 2.87 19.02
CA TRP A 184 -12.31 2.93 17.61
C TRP A 184 -12.18 1.57 16.93
N PHE A 185 -11.05 0.87 17.12
CA PHE A 185 -10.78 -0.44 16.54
C PHE A 185 -11.83 -1.47 16.98
N THR A 186 -12.11 -1.55 18.28
CA THR A 186 -13.14 -2.46 18.82
C THR A 186 -14.55 -2.15 18.31
N ARG A 187 -14.87 -0.88 18.03
CA ARG A 187 -16.19 -0.47 17.57
C ARG A 187 -16.43 -0.78 16.08
N HIS A 188 -15.40 -0.65 15.25
CA HIS A 188 -15.58 -0.63 13.79
C HIS A 188 -15.05 -1.85 13.07
N LEU A 189 -14.13 -2.61 13.68
CA LEU A 189 -13.51 -3.75 13.02
C LEU A 189 -14.04 -5.08 13.59
N PRO A 190 -13.88 -6.19 12.84
CA PRO A 190 -14.02 -7.53 13.40
C PRO A 190 -13.13 -7.72 14.62
N ASP A 191 -13.42 -8.75 15.42
CA ASP A 191 -12.57 -9.15 16.54
C ASP A 191 -11.13 -9.38 16.06
N LEU A 192 -10.24 -8.47 16.45
CA LEU A 192 -8.85 -8.47 16.03
C LEU A 192 -8.08 -9.66 16.60
N ALA A 193 -8.48 -10.22 17.76
CA ALA A 193 -7.84 -11.40 18.32
C ALA A 193 -8.16 -12.68 17.52
N ALA A 194 -9.27 -12.66 16.78
CA ALA A 194 -9.71 -13.71 15.86
C ALA A 194 -9.35 -13.43 14.38
N SER A 195 -8.60 -12.36 14.11
CA SER A 195 -8.28 -11.90 12.75
C SER A 195 -6.77 -11.88 12.49
N TRP A 196 -6.39 -11.98 11.20
CA TRP A 196 -5.04 -11.57 10.79
C TRP A 196 -4.95 -10.05 10.73
N ALA A 197 -3.96 -9.47 11.40
CA ALA A 197 -3.69 -8.03 11.41
C ALA A 197 -2.41 -7.72 10.61
N TYR A 198 -2.54 -6.91 9.57
CA TYR A 198 -1.43 -6.45 8.75
C TYR A 198 -1.29 -4.93 8.93
N VAL A 199 -0.10 -4.44 9.28
CA VAL A 199 0.14 -3.02 9.50
C VAL A 199 1.34 -2.56 8.68
N VAL A 200 1.13 -1.53 7.87
CA VAL A 200 2.18 -0.95 7.03
C VAL A 200 2.09 0.57 6.99
N GLY A 201 3.21 1.25 7.17
CA GLY A 201 3.23 2.71 7.13
C GLY A 201 4.44 3.31 7.81
N PRO A 202 4.40 4.62 8.12
CA PRO A 202 5.49 5.30 8.83
C PRO A 202 5.78 4.64 10.18
N PRO A 203 7.06 4.53 10.61
CA PRO A 203 7.41 3.83 11.85
C PRO A 203 6.65 4.30 13.10
N PRO A 204 6.40 5.61 13.32
CA PRO A 204 5.61 6.05 14.47
C PRO A 204 4.17 5.51 14.45
N MET A 205 3.56 5.40 13.27
CA MET A 205 2.22 4.85 13.10
C MET A 205 2.21 3.34 13.33
N VAL A 206 3.17 2.60 12.76
CA VAL A 206 3.28 1.15 12.96
C VAL A 206 3.49 0.81 14.44
N GLN A 207 4.31 1.59 15.15
CA GLN A 207 4.51 1.44 16.60
C GLN A 207 3.25 1.77 17.41
N ALA A 208 2.53 2.83 17.04
CA ALA A 208 1.28 3.20 17.70
C ALA A 208 0.21 2.13 17.54
N ILE A 209 0.00 1.64 16.32
CA ILE A 209 -0.94 0.54 16.05
C ILE A 209 -0.48 -0.76 16.71
N GLY A 210 0.83 -1.05 16.73
CA GLY A 210 1.37 -2.21 17.45
C GLY A 210 0.95 -2.23 18.92
N ARG A 211 1.01 -1.09 19.62
CA ARG A 211 0.52 -0.96 21.00
C ARG A 211 -0.99 -1.16 21.14
N VAL A 212 -1.76 -0.75 20.14
CA VAL A 212 -3.22 -1.04 20.11
C VAL A 212 -3.46 -2.54 19.96
N LEU A 213 -2.72 -3.22 19.06
CA LEU A 213 -2.82 -4.67 18.89
C LEU A 213 -2.41 -5.42 20.17
N ASP A 214 -1.43 -4.91 20.93
CA ASP A 214 -1.06 -5.44 22.25
C ASP A 214 -2.18 -5.25 23.28
N ALA A 215 -2.75 -4.05 23.37
CA ALA A 215 -3.84 -3.77 24.30
C ALA A 215 -5.12 -4.58 24.00
N LEU A 216 -5.31 -4.98 22.74
CA LEU A 216 -6.40 -5.84 22.28
C LEU A 216 -6.01 -7.33 22.24
N GLU A 217 -4.86 -7.68 22.82
CA GLU A 217 -4.38 -9.07 22.98
C GLU A 217 -4.31 -9.88 21.66
N VAL A 218 -4.09 -9.19 20.53
CA VAL A 218 -3.97 -9.85 19.22
C VAL A 218 -2.74 -10.77 19.23
N PRO A 219 -2.82 -12.07 18.93
CA PRO A 219 -1.66 -12.93 19.08
C PRO A 219 -0.52 -12.55 18.12
N PRO A 220 0.76 -12.51 18.55
CA PRO A 220 1.88 -12.10 17.68
C PRO A 220 2.00 -12.90 16.39
N ALA A 221 1.66 -14.19 16.44
CA ALA A 221 1.64 -15.08 15.28
C ALA A 221 0.60 -14.71 14.21
N GLN A 222 -0.33 -13.80 14.51
CA GLN A 222 -1.38 -13.31 13.61
C GLN A 222 -1.10 -11.89 13.10
N ARG A 223 0.09 -11.35 13.38
CA ARG A 223 0.45 -9.97 13.03
C ARG A 223 1.54 -9.97 11.97
N VAL A 224 1.40 -9.07 10.99
CA VAL A 224 2.42 -8.79 9.97
C VAL A 224 2.66 -7.28 9.96
N LEU A 225 3.81 -6.84 10.46
CA LEU A 225 4.13 -5.43 10.61
C LEU A 225 5.30 -5.05 9.68
N GLU A 226 5.14 -4.00 8.88
CA GLU A 226 6.17 -3.50 7.99
C GLU A 226 6.34 -1.98 8.11
N ASN A 227 7.58 -1.52 8.29
CA ASN A 227 7.90 -0.11 8.40
C ASN A 227 8.28 0.48 7.03
N PHE A 228 7.61 1.56 6.63
CA PHE A 228 8.03 2.40 5.52
C PHE A 228 8.87 3.56 6.06
N ALA A 229 10.18 3.38 6.08
CA ALA A 229 11.09 4.52 6.21
C ALA A 229 11.05 5.28 4.88
N GLY A 230 10.35 6.41 4.83
CA GLY A 230 10.12 7.19 3.61
C GLY A 230 11.38 7.34 2.74
N TYR A 231 11.48 6.46 1.75
CA TYR A 231 12.58 6.37 0.79
C TYR A 231 12.64 7.58 -0.15
#